data_AF-A0A538H8F9-F1
#
_entry.id   AF-A0A538H8F9-F1
#
_cell.length_a   1.000
_cell.length_b   1.000
_cell.length_c   1.000
_cell.angle_alpha   90.00
_cell.angle_beta   90.00
_cell.angle_gamma   90.00
#
_symmetry.space_group_name_H-M   'P 1'
#
loop_
_entity.id
_entity.type
_entity.pdbx_description
1 polymer ?
#
loop_
_entity_poly.entity_id
_entity_poly.type
_entity_poly.pdbx_seq_one_letter_code
_entity_poly.pdbx_strand_id
1 'polypeptide(L)' 'MALYHEGSRRLQDRFDTRRLADRIDDRLVRDTIDDDDRAFIEARDMFFIATADEDGRPQCSYKGGDPGFVRVLDERTI' A
#
# COMPACT_ATOMS: atom_id res chain seq x y z
N MET A 1 -3.36 -7.88 8.53
CA MET A 1 -2.64 -6.80 9.24
C MET A 1 -3.56 -5.59 9.27
N ALA A 2 -3.71 -4.87 10.39
CA ALA A 2 -4.63 -3.73 10.44
C ALA A 2 -4.05 -2.54 9.64
N LEU A 3 -4.83 -1.94 8.73
CA LEU A 3 -4.37 -0.82 7.89
C LEU A 3 -3.88 0.39 8.72
N TYR A 4 -4.53 0.65 9.85
CA TYR A 4 -4.27 1.81 10.69
C TYR A 4 -3.54 1.43 11.98
N HIS A 5 -2.32 1.94 12.15
CA HIS A 5 -1.58 1.87 13.40
C HIS A 5 -2.14 2.82 14.47
N GLU A 6 -1.67 2.70 15.72
CA GLU A 6 -2.21 3.42 16.88
C GLU A 6 -2.21 4.96 16.69
N GLY A 7 -1.15 5.52 16.12
CA GLY A 7 -1.08 6.95 15.82
C GLY A 7 -2.18 7.43 14.87
N SER A 8 -2.48 6.64 13.83
CA SER A 8 -3.61 6.90 12.93
C SER A 8 -4.94 6.85 13.68
N ARG A 9 -5.12 5.85 14.56
CA ARG A 9 -6.35 5.69 15.36
C ARG A 9 -6.59 6.87 16.30
N ARG A 10 -5.55 7.35 16.99
CA ARG A 10 -5.64 8.54 17.87
C ARG A 10 -6.12 9.78 17.11
N LEU A 11 -5.64 9.99 15.88
CA LEU A 11 -6.10 11.09 15.04
C LEU A 11 -7.55 10.88 14.57
N GLN A 12 -7.92 9.67 14.18
CA GLN A 12 -9.28 9.35 13.77
C GLN A 12 -10.29 9.55 14.91
N ASP A 13 -9.95 9.17 16.14
CA ASP A 13 -10.77 9.43 17.32
C ASP A 13 -10.88 10.93 17.59
N ARG A 14 -9.75 11.65 17.50
CA ARG A 14 -9.70 13.10 17.72
C ARG A 14 -10.56 13.88 16.73
N PHE A 15 -10.66 13.41 15.48
CA PHE A 15 -11.40 14.07 14.40
C PHE A 15 -12.73 13.40 14.08
N ASP A 16 -13.20 12.46 14.91
CA ASP A 16 -14.45 11.71 14.74
C ASP A 16 -14.59 11.00 13.37
N THR A 17 -13.47 10.49 12.84
CA THR A 17 -13.42 9.78 11.55
C THR A 17 -13.21 8.28 11.71
N ARG A 18 -13.25 7.73 12.93
CA ARG A 18 -12.98 6.30 13.17
C ARG A 18 -13.93 5.38 12.40
N ARG A 19 -15.23 5.69 12.39
CA ARG A 19 -16.23 4.90 11.65
C ARG A 19 -15.99 4.89 10.15
N LEU A 20 -15.45 5.97 9.60
CA LEU A 20 -15.06 6.04 8.19
C LEU A 20 -13.83 5.17 7.94
N ALA A 21 -12.82 5.28 8.79
CA ALA A 21 -11.62 4.46 8.71
C ALA A 21 -11.94 2.96 8.80
N ASP A 22 -12.80 2.55 9.74
CA ASP A 22 -13.22 1.15 9.87
C ASP A 22 -13.93 0.65 8.61
N ARG A 23 -14.80 1.47 8.00
CA ARG A 23 -15.46 1.10 6.74
C ARG A 23 -14.47 0.94 5.59
N ILE A 24 -13.42 1.76 5.55
CA ILE A 24 -12.36 1.66 4.53
C ILE A 24 -11.59 0.36 4.72
N ASP A 25 -11.16 0.08 5.95
CA ASP A 25 -10.43 -1.15 6.30
C ASP A 25 -11.25 -2.40 5.93
N ASP A 26 -12.54 -2.42 6.29
CA ASP A 26 -13.42 -3.57 6.06
C ASP A 26 -13.78 -3.81 4.59
N ARG A 27 -13.86 -2.75 3.77
CA ARG A 27 -14.43 -2.86 2.41
C ARG A 27 -13.43 -2.71 1.28
N LEU A 28 -12.33 -2.01 1.50
CA LEU A 28 -11.41 -1.62 0.45
C LEU A 28 -10.03 -2.26 0.60
N VAL A 29 -9.66 -2.70 1.81
CA VAL A 29 -8.35 -3.29 2.06
C VAL A 29 -8.41 -4.79 1.82
N ARG A 30 -7.51 -5.27 0.98
CA ARG A 30 -7.31 -6.69 0.67
C ARG A 30 -5.83 -7.01 0.78
N ASP A 31 -5.50 -8.26 1.13
CA ASP A 31 -4.12 -8.75 1.24
C ASP A 31 -3.69 -9.58 0.02
N THR A 32 -4.45 -9.45 -1.08
CA THR A 32 -4.22 -10.15 -2.34
C THR A 32 -4.34 -9.19 -3.52
N ILE A 33 -3.53 -9.43 -4.54
CA ILE A 33 -3.53 -8.75 -5.84
C ILE A 33 -4.52 -9.49 -6.75
N ASP A 34 -5.59 -8.81 -7.17
CA ASP A 34 -6.55 -9.34 -8.14
C ASP A 34 -6.14 -9.06 -9.60
N ASP A 35 -6.97 -9.46 -10.56
CA ASP A 35 -6.66 -9.29 -11.99
C ASP A 35 -6.62 -7.80 -12.42
N ASP A 36 -7.44 -6.95 -11.80
CA ASP A 36 -7.46 -5.52 -12.08
C ASP A 36 -6.20 -4.85 -11.49
N ASP A 37 -5.80 -5.24 -10.27
CA ASP A 37 -4.56 -4.80 -9.65
C ASP A 37 -3.33 -5.23 -10.48
N ARG A 38 -3.30 -6.49 -10.94
CA ARG A 38 -2.23 -7.00 -11.82
C ARG A 38 -2.13 -6.19 -13.10
N ALA A 39 -3.25 -6.00 -13.81
CA ALA A 39 -3.26 -5.23 -15.04
C ALA A 39 -2.78 -3.78 -14.82
N PHE A 40 -3.16 -3.18 -13.68
CA PHE A 40 -2.69 -1.86 -13.30
C PHE A 40 -1.18 -1.82 -13.04
N ILE A 41 -0.65 -2.76 -12.23
CA ILE A 41 0.75 -2.82 -11.82
C ILE A 41 1.68 -3.06 -13.02
N GLU A 42 1.38 -4.06 -13.84
CA GLU A 42 2.24 -4.46 -14.97
C GLU A 42 2.28 -3.41 -16.10
N ALA A 43 1.25 -2.54 -16.16
CA ALA A 43 1.20 -1.40 -17.07
C ALA A 43 1.95 -0.16 -16.57
N ARG A 44 2.65 -0.21 -15.42
CA ARG A 44 3.48 0.90 -14.94
C ARG A 44 4.89 0.84 -15.49
N ASP A 45 5.38 2.00 -15.93
CA ASP A 45 6.77 2.26 -16.31
C ASP A 45 7.61 2.78 -15.13
N MET A 46 7.00 2.97 -13.96
CA MET A 46 7.67 3.43 -12.75
C MET A 46 6.94 3.07 -11.46
N PHE A 47 7.67 3.03 -10.35
CA PHE A 47 7.12 2.98 -9.00
C PHE A 47 8.06 3.61 -7.97
N PHE A 48 7.55 3.81 -6.76
CA PHE A 48 8.33 4.21 -5.59
C PHE A 48 8.35 3.06 -4.58
N ILE A 49 9.51 2.82 -3.99
CA ILE A 49 9.66 1.89 -2.86
C ILE A 49 10.17 2.64 -1.65
N ALA A 50 9.52 2.43 -0.51
CA ALA A 50 9.91 2.99 0.76
C ALA A 50 10.31 1.89 1.75
N THR A 51 11.39 2.13 2.48
CA THR A 51 11.88 1.25 3.56
C THR A 51 12.22 2.09 4.77
N ALA A 52 12.27 1.49 5.95
CA ALA A 52 12.80 2.11 7.15
C ALA A 52 14.04 1.36 7.62
N ASP A 53 15.04 2.09 8.14
CA ASP A 53 16.19 1.48 8.81
C ASP A 53 15.81 0.93 10.20
N GLU A 54 16.79 0.39 10.92
CA GLU A 54 16.61 -0.17 12.28
C GLU A 54 16.14 0.88 13.30
N ASP A 55 16.47 2.15 13.07
CA ASP A 55 16.03 3.29 13.89
C ASP A 55 14.64 3.82 13.46
N GLY A 56 14.01 3.21 12.45
CA GLY A 56 12.72 3.61 11.91
C GLY A 56 12.76 4.84 11.00
N ARG A 57 13.94 5.27 10.55
CA ARG A 57 14.07 6.41 9.63
C ARG A 57 13.68 5.99 8.22
N PRO A 58 12.68 6.65 7.60
CA PRO A 58 12.20 6.26 6.29
C PRO A 58 13.13 6.77 5.17
N GLN A 59 13.28 5.95 4.13
CA GLN A 59 13.83 6.32 2.84
C GLN A 59 12.80 5.95 1.77
N CYS A 60 12.76 6.74 0.68
CA CYS A 60 11.95 6.44 -0.49
C CYS A 60 12.83 6.57 -1.75
N SER A 61 12.73 5.59 -2.64
CA SER A 61 13.47 5.60 -3.89
C SER A 61 12.57 5.35 -5.09
N TYR A 62 12.87 6.06 -6.18
CA TYR A 62 12.25 5.87 -7.48
C TYR A 62 12.87 4.68 -8.22
N LYS A 63 12.04 3.95 -8.97
CA LYS A 63 12.44 2.92 -9.94
C LYS A 63 11.66 3.16 -11.23
N GLY A 64 12.33 3.08 -12.37
CA GLY A 64 11.74 3.28 -13.70
C GLY A 64 12.27 2.29 -14.72
N GLY A 65 11.46 1.98 -15.73
CA GLY A 65 11.75 1.07 -16.83
C GLY A 65 10.62 1.11 -17.88
N ASP A 66 10.64 0.21 -18.85
CA ASP A 66 9.53 0.09 -19.81
C ASP A 66 8.34 -0.66 -19.17
N PRO A 67 7.10 -0.51 -19.69
CA PRO A 67 5.97 -1.33 -19.26
C PRO A 67 6.30 -2.83 -19.27
N GLY A 68 5.91 -3.53 -18.19
CA GLY A 68 6.36 -4.90 -17.91
C GLY A 68 7.66 -5.02 -17.11
N PHE A 69 8.30 -3.90 -16.75
CA PHE A 69 9.42 -3.88 -15.80
C PHE A 69 9.00 -4.36 -14.40
N VAL A 70 7.83 -3.93 -13.93
CA VAL A 70 7.18 -4.45 -12.71
C VAL A 70 6.27 -5.60 -13.12
N ARG A 71 6.34 -6.72 -12.39
CA ARG A 71 5.56 -7.93 -12.68
C ARG A 71 4.84 -8.39 -11.44
N VAL A 72 3.71 -9.05 -11.57
CA VAL A 72 3.07 -9.73 -10.45
C VAL A 72 3.37 -11.22 -10.57
N LEU A 73 4.09 -11.80 -9.62
CA LEU A 73 4.47 -13.22 -9.67
C LEU A 73 3.32 -14.13 -9.21
N ASP A 74 2.58 -13.68 -8.21
CA ASP A 74 1.39 -14.36 -7.67
C ASP A 74 0.49 -13.35 -6.93
N GLU A 75 -0.61 -13.80 -6.35
CA GLU A 75 -1.58 -12.96 -5.62
C GLU A 75 -0.96 -12.18 -4.45
N ARG A 76 0.29 -12.45 -4.05
CA ARG A 76 0.96 -11.83 -2.90
C ARG A 76 2.37 -11.32 -3.19
N THR A 77 2.81 -11.38 -4.44
CA THR A 77 4.21 -11.10 -4.81
C THR A 77 4.29 -10.25 -6.08
N ILE A 78 5.05 -9.15 -5.99
CA ILE A 78 5.45 -8.26 -7.10
C ILE A 78 6.95 -8.44 -7.32
#